data_AF-A0A0T2MU43-F1
#
_entry.id   AF-A0A0T2MU43-F1
#
_cell.length_a   1.000
_cell.length_b   1.000
_cell.length_c   1.000
_cell.angle_alpha   90.00
_cell.angle_beta   90.00
_cell.angle_gamma   90.00
#
_symmetry.space_group_name_H-M   'P 1'
#
loop_
_entity.id
_entity.type
_entity.pdbx_description
1 polymer ?
#
loop_
_entity_poly.entity_id
_entity_poly.type
_entity_poly.pdbx_seq_one_letter_code
_entity_poly.pdbx_strand_id
1 'polypeptide(L)'
;MNAHYRRLLLEQVFDLLDGPRRSEIIGRAHNLIALWRSTPHMAPYYADRWQYLLTLPVEQARAIVLGDTDEGDMLRHCMPFAGVVDNKQRQAVRRMARSI
;
A
#
# COMPACT_ATOMS: atom_id res chain seq x y z
N MET A 1 1.51 13.16 7.74
CA MET A 1 0.40 12.19 7.60
C MET A 1 0.59 11.12 8.69
N ASN A 2 -0.42 10.90 9.55
CA ASN A 2 -0.31 10.03 10.73
C ASN A 2 -0.04 8.55 10.33
N ALA A 3 0.87 7.86 11.02
CA ALA A 3 1.19 6.45 10.79
C ALA A 3 -0.04 5.54 10.91
N HIS A 4 -0.91 5.83 11.90
CA HIS A 4 -2.17 5.12 12.10
C HIS A 4 -3.11 5.25 10.89
N TYR A 5 -3.21 6.44 10.30
CA TYR A 5 -4.00 6.66 9.09
C TYR A 5 -3.48 5.86 7.88
N ARG A 6 -2.14 5.77 7.72
CA ARG A 6 -1.54 4.97 6.64
C ARG A 6 -1.83 3.48 6.80
N ARG A 7 -1.78 2.99 8.04
CA ARG A 7 -2.14 1.61 8.38
C ARG A 7 -3.57 1.31 7.95
N LEU A 8 -4.54 2.12 8.39
CA LEU A 8 -5.95 1.94 8.03
C LEU A 8 -6.21 2.04 6.52
N LEU A 9 -5.50 2.92 5.80
CA LEU A 9 -5.60 2.97 4.34
C LEU A 9 -5.10 1.67 3.70
N LEU A 10 -3.98 1.12 4.17
CA LEU A 10 -3.43 -0.11 3.63
C LEU A 10 -4.28 -1.32 3.99
N GLU A 11 -4.88 -1.37 5.18
CA GLU A 11 -5.90 -2.37 5.52
C GLU A 11 -7.04 -2.36 4.48
N GLN A 12 -7.58 -1.17 4.17
CA GLN A 12 -8.62 -1.05 3.15
C GLN A 12 -8.16 -1.48 1.75
N VAL A 13 -6.90 -1.23 1.39
CA VAL A 13 -6.32 -1.70 0.12
C VAL A 13 -6.20 -3.23 0.10
N PHE A 14 -5.75 -3.85 1.19
CA PHE A 14 -5.65 -5.30 1.28
C PHE A 14 -7.02 -5.97 1.18
N ASP A 15 -8.06 -5.42 1.80
CA ASP A 15 -9.42 -5.93 1.64
C ASP A 15 -9.92 -5.84 0.18
N LEU A 16 -9.50 -4.80 -0.56
CA LEU A 16 -9.80 -4.69 -2.00
C LEU A 16 -8.98 -5.68 -2.85
N LEU A 17 -7.77 -6.03 -2.40
CA LEU A 17 -6.92 -7.03 -3.04
C LEU A 17 -7.44 -8.46 -2.85
N ASP A 18 -8.23 -8.72 -1.81
CA ASP A 18 -8.94 -10.00 -1.63
C ASP A 18 -10.23 -10.09 -2.48
N GLY A 19 -10.62 -8.98 -3.11
CA GLY A 19 -11.86 -8.86 -3.88
C GLY A 19 -11.71 -8.98 -5.40
N PRO A 20 -12.81 -8.78 -6.14
CA PRO A 20 -12.84 -8.91 -7.60
C PRO A 20 -11.98 -7.87 -8.34
N ARG A 21 -11.57 -6.79 -7.67
CA ARG A 21 -10.73 -5.72 -8.23
C ARG A 21 -9.23 -6.02 -8.14
N ARG A 22 -8.84 -7.18 -7.61
CA ARG A 22 -7.43 -7.55 -7.40
C ARG A 22 -6.55 -7.33 -8.64
N SER A 23 -6.99 -7.82 -9.80
CA SER A 23 -6.20 -7.71 -11.05
C SER A 23 -5.98 -6.26 -11.48
N GLU A 24 -7.03 -5.43 -11.41
CA GLU A 24 -6.95 -3.98 -11.70
C GLU A 24 -5.95 -3.28 -10.79
N ILE A 25 -6.02 -3.57 -9.48
CA ILE A 25 -5.17 -2.94 -8.46
C ILE A 25 -3.71 -3.36 -8.63
N ILE A 26 -3.45 -4.66 -8.83
CA ILE A 26 -2.08 -5.17 -9.06
C ILE A 26 -1.49 -4.56 -10.34
N GLY A 27 -2.26 -4.48 -11.43
CA GLY A 27 -1.79 -3.85 -12.67
C GLY A 27 -1.40 -2.38 -12.47
N ARG A 28 -2.22 -1.61 -11.75
CA ARG A 28 -1.87 -0.21 -11.41
C ARG A 28 -0.64 -0.11 -10.51
N ALA A 29 -0.51 -1.01 -9.54
CA ALA A 29 0.65 -1.05 -8.66
C ALA A 29 1.94 -1.32 -9.44
N HIS A 30 1.93 -2.28 -10.38
CA HIS A 30 3.07 -2.53 -11.27
C HIS A 30 3.42 -1.32 -12.14
N ASN A 31 2.43 -0.62 -12.69
CA ASN A 31 2.68 0.61 -13.46
C ASN A 31 3.35 1.69 -12.61
N LEU A 32 2.92 1.86 -11.36
CA LEU A 32 3.52 2.83 -10.44
C LEU A 32 4.94 2.42 -10.03
N ILE A 33 5.19 1.14 -9.80
CA ILE A 33 6.54 0.60 -9.55
C ILE A 33 7.45 0.83 -10.75
N ALA A 34 6.96 0.65 -11.99
CA ALA A 34 7.74 0.95 -13.19
C ALA A 34 8.12 2.44 -13.27
N LEU A 35 7.20 3.34 -12.91
CA LEU A 35 7.48 4.77 -12.81
C LEU A 35 8.51 5.09 -11.71
N TRP A 36 8.45 4.43 -10.55
CA TRP A 36 9.43 4.60 -9.48
C TRP A 36 10.84 4.26 -9.95
N ARG A 37 10.99 3.19 -10.75
CA ARG A 37 12.29 2.78 -11.31
C ARG A 37 12.90 3.82 -12.24
N SER A 38 12.10 4.66 -12.90
CA SER A 38 12.58 5.73 -13.79
C SER A 38 12.67 7.09 -13.09
N THR A 39 12.24 7.20 -11.83
CA THR A 39 12.20 8.46 -11.09
C THR A 39 13.55 8.70 -10.39
N PRO A 40 14.24 9.83 -10.67
CA PRO A 40 15.45 10.20 -9.94
C PRO A 40 15.19 10.29 -8.43
N HIS A 41 16.17 9.89 -7.61
CA HIS A 41 16.12 9.91 -6.15
C HIS A 41 15.14 8.95 -5.47
N MET A 42 14.43 8.12 -6.24
CA MET A 42 13.66 7.01 -5.68
C MET A 42 14.61 5.85 -5.34
N ALA A 43 14.63 5.42 -4.07
CA ALA A 43 15.49 4.30 -3.67
C ALA A 43 15.01 3.00 -4.35
N PRO A 44 15.88 2.27 -5.10
CA PRO A 44 15.49 1.05 -5.81
C PRO A 44 14.85 -0.01 -4.92
N TYR A 45 15.27 -0.05 -3.64
CA TYR A 45 14.72 -0.93 -2.60
C TYR A 45 13.19 -0.96 -2.59
N TYR A 46 12.50 0.19 -2.67
CA TYR A 46 11.04 0.21 -2.61
C TYR A 46 10.40 -0.46 -3.82
N ALA A 47 10.95 -0.24 -5.01
CA ALA A 47 10.44 -0.86 -6.23
C ALA A 47 10.63 -2.38 -6.19
N ASP A 48 11.81 -2.85 -5.81
CA ASP A 48 12.13 -4.28 -5.73
C ASP A 48 11.30 -4.97 -4.65
N ARG A 49 11.20 -4.36 -3.46
CA ARG A 49 10.49 -4.95 -2.33
C ARG A 49 9.00 -5.05 -2.59
N TRP A 50 8.37 -3.99 -3.12
CA TRP A 50 6.96 -4.07 -3.49
C TRP A 50 6.70 -5.02 -4.65
N GLN A 51 7.60 -5.09 -5.63
CA GLN A 51 7.46 -6.06 -6.71
C GLN A 51 7.47 -7.49 -6.18
N TYR A 52 8.35 -7.80 -5.23
CA TYR A 52 8.34 -9.09 -4.54
C TYR A 52 7.04 -9.32 -3.76
N LEU A 53 6.61 -8.36 -2.94
CA LEU A 53 5.40 -8.50 -2.11
C LEU A 53 4.14 -8.76 -2.93
N LEU A 54 4.03 -8.16 -4.13
CA LEU A 54 2.90 -8.38 -5.04
C LEU A 54 2.87 -9.80 -5.65
N THR A 55 3.96 -10.57 -5.56
CA THR A 55 3.99 -11.99 -5.94
C THR A 55 3.51 -12.93 -4.83
N LEU A 56 3.45 -12.45 -3.60
CA LEU A 56 3.03 -13.26 -2.45
C LEU A 56 1.50 -13.41 -2.39
N PRO A 57 1.00 -14.42 -1.67
CA PRO A 57 -0.38 -14.43 -1.20
C PRO A 57 -0.70 -13.14 -0.43
N VAL A 58 -1.92 -12.62 -0.59
CA VAL A 58 -2.35 -11.32 -0.02
C VAL A 58 -2.15 -11.29 1.49
N GLU A 59 -2.52 -12.36 2.20
CA GLU A 59 -2.33 -12.50 3.65
C GLU A 59 -0.86 -12.39 4.08
N GLN A 60 0.08 -12.95 3.31
CA GLN A 60 1.50 -12.85 3.63
C GLN A 60 2.02 -11.43 3.41
N ALA A 61 1.64 -10.79 2.31
CA ALA A 61 1.99 -9.39 2.04
C ALA A 61 1.38 -8.46 3.10
N ARG A 62 0.12 -8.71 3.51
CA ARG A 62 -0.60 -8.01 4.56
C ARG A 62 0.15 -8.10 5.88
N ALA A 63 0.55 -9.30 6.29
CA ALA A 63 1.30 -9.52 7.54
C ALA A 63 2.65 -8.77 7.57
N ILE A 64 3.39 -8.76 6.47
CA ILE A 64 4.67 -8.03 6.37
C ILE A 64 4.45 -6.52 6.44
N VAL A 65 3.54 -6.00 5.62
CA VAL A 65 3.33 -4.55 5.46
C VAL A 65 2.63 -3.94 6.68
N LEU A 66 1.77 -4.69 7.38
CA LEU A 66 1.06 -4.24 8.57
C LEU A 66 1.73 -4.71 9.87
N GLY A 67 2.82 -5.47 9.80
CA GLY A 67 3.58 -5.82 10.99
C GLY A 67 4.15 -4.58 11.68
N ASP A 68 4.27 -4.65 13.00
CA ASP A 68 4.92 -3.61 13.81
C ASP A 68 6.44 -3.84 13.77
N THR A 69 7.01 -3.61 12.59
CA THR A 69 8.43 -3.75 12.28
C THR A 69 8.92 -2.52 11.53
N ASP A 70 10.22 -2.25 11.61
CA ASP A 70 10.85 -1.14 10.88
C ASP A 70 10.59 -1.24 9.37
N GLU A 71 10.67 -2.45 8.81
CA GLU A 71 10.34 -2.70 7.40
C GLU A 71 8.89 -2.34 7.09
N GLY A 72 7.94 -2.80 7.93
CA GLY A 72 6.53 -2.46 7.78
C GLY A 72 6.30 -0.94 7.79
N ASP A 73 6.92 -0.22 8.71
CA ASP A 73 6.83 1.24 8.76
C ASP A 73 7.37 1.92 7.49
N MET A 74 8.56 1.51 7.02
CA MET A 74 9.12 2.04 5.77
C MET A 74 8.20 1.78 4.57
N LEU A 75 7.67 0.56 4.44
CA LEU A 75 6.79 0.19 3.33
C LEU A 75 5.46 0.96 3.39
N ARG A 76 4.91 1.21 4.59
CA ARG A 76 3.72 2.05 4.76
C ARG A 76 3.96 3.51 4.35
N HIS A 77 5.19 4.00 4.41
CA HIS A 77 5.53 5.36 3.96
C HIS A 77 5.54 5.50 2.44
N CYS A 78 5.87 4.43 1.71
CA CYS A 78 5.99 4.44 0.26
C CYS A 78 5.25 3.24 -0.34
N MET A 79 3.99 3.40 -0.73
CA MET A 79 3.11 2.31 -1.17
C MET A 79 2.65 2.50 -2.63
N PRO A 80 2.60 1.43 -3.46
CA PRO A 80 2.25 1.52 -4.88
C PRO A 80 0.74 1.54 -5.13
N PHE A 81 -0.05 2.04 -4.17
CA PHE A 81 -1.52 1.98 -4.21
C PHE A 81 -2.18 3.36 -4.22
N ALA A 82 -1.42 4.39 -4.63
CA ALA A 82 -1.96 5.72 -4.79
C ALA A 82 -3.19 5.70 -5.73
N GLY A 83 -4.32 6.23 -5.26
CA GLY A 83 -5.56 6.29 -6.05
C GLY A 83 -6.42 5.02 -6.06
N VAL A 84 -6.01 3.93 -5.40
CA VAL A 84 -6.84 2.72 -5.24
C VAL A 84 -8.06 3.00 -4.36
N VAL A 85 -7.85 3.70 -3.25
CA VAL A 85 -8.89 4.17 -2.34
C VAL A 85 -9.39 5.54 -2.82
N ASP A 86 -10.69 5.65 -3.06
CA ASP A 86 -11.32 6.89 -3.54
C ASP A 86 -11.37 7.98 -2.44
N ASN A 87 -11.80 9.20 -2.79
CA ASN A 87 -11.83 10.29 -1.83
C ASN A 87 -12.87 10.08 -0.71
N LYS A 88 -14.00 9.41 -0.99
CA LYS A 88 -15.05 9.12 0.00
C LYS A 88 -14.53 8.12 1.04
N GLN A 89 -13.89 7.06 0.59
CA GLN A 89 -13.25 6.05 1.43
C GLN A 89 -12.08 6.66 2.22
N ARG A 90 -11.23 7.50 1.60
CA ARG A 90 -10.18 8.24 2.32
C ARG A 90 -10.75 9.12 3.42
N GLN A 91 -11.85 9.83 3.18
CA GLN A 91 -12.51 10.64 4.21
C GLN A 91 -13.08 9.79 5.35
N ALA A 92 -13.63 8.61 5.06
CA ALA A 92 -14.07 7.66 6.09
C ALA A 92 -12.89 7.21 6.97
N VAL A 93 -11.78 6.77 6.36
CA VAL A 93 -10.57 6.36 7.08
C VAL A 93 -9.98 7.53 7.89
N ARG A 94 -9.99 8.76 7.37
CA ARG A 94 -9.56 9.96 8.12
C ARG A 94 -10.44 10.23 9.34
N ARG A 95 -11.75 9.97 9.27
CA ARG A 95 -12.64 10.12 10.42
C ARG A 95 -12.32 9.08 11.50
N MET A 96 -12.16 7.81 11.11
CA MET A 96 -11.78 6.73 12.02
C MET A 96 -10.46 7.03 12.75
N ALA A 97 -9.44 7.46 12.00
CA ALA A 97 -8.11 7.77 12.55
C ALA A 97 -8.07 8.97 13.52
N ARG A 98 -9.16 9.76 13.63
CA ARG A 98 -9.28 10.91 14.55
C ARG A 98 -10.14 10.60 15.78
N SER A 99 -10.81 9.46 15.80
CA SER A 99 -11.71 9.05 16.88
C SER A 99 -11.00 8.24 17.98
N ILE A 100 -9.67 8.21 17.96
CA ILE A 100 -8.77 7.56 18.93
C ILE A 100 -7.81 8.64 19.41
#